data_AF-A0A2V9MNP4-F1
#
_entry.id   AF-A0A2V9MNP4-F1
#
_cell.length_a   1.000
_cell.length_b   1.000
_cell.length_c   1.000
_cell.angle_alpha   90.00
_cell.angle_beta   90.00
_cell.angle_gamma   90.00
#
_symmetry.space_group_name_H-M   'P 1'
#
loop_
_entity.id
_entity.type
_entity.pdbx_description
1 polymer ?
#
loop_
_entity_poly.entity_id
_entity_poly.type
_entity_poly.pdbx_seq_one_letter_code
_entity_poly.pdbx_strand_id
1 'polypeptide(L)'
;ADGWWGEGDDMFFIDDQKLPSINGTGTEDYFLGAWDFGGKPFSYGLFGAPVVGPEKKDSKWSVYRFHLDSPIPFTKSLRATIEHGHANDRGDNFSSVAYWYQSEPHAEFPLCHQQMSDCPGR
;
A
#
# COMPACT_ATOMS: atom_id res chain seq x y z
N ALA A 1 16.55 -0.42 -6.96
CA ALA A 1 17.75 0.40 -7.23
C ALA A 1 17.96 1.35 -6.04
N ASP A 2 18.95 2.25 -6.06
CA ASP A 2 18.95 3.37 -5.12
C ASP A 2 17.78 4.34 -5.41
N GLY A 3 17.52 5.28 -4.50
CA GLY A 3 16.46 6.28 -4.61
C GLY A 3 15.15 5.92 -3.90
N TRP A 4 14.25 6.89 -3.83
CA TRP A 4 12.95 6.81 -3.17
C TRP A 4 12.03 5.73 -3.76
N TRP A 5 11.32 5.03 -2.88
CA TRP A 5 10.40 3.93 -3.24
C TRP A 5 8.93 4.37 -3.22
N GLY A 6 8.63 5.45 -2.51
CA GLY A 6 7.27 5.82 -2.12
C GLY A 6 6.58 6.81 -3.04
N GLU A 7 7.04 7.07 -4.26
CA GLU A 7 6.33 7.92 -5.23
C GLU A 7 5.01 7.30 -5.75
N GLY A 8 4.71 6.05 -5.36
CA GLY A 8 3.55 5.33 -5.89
C GLY A 8 2.23 5.74 -5.25
N ASP A 9 1.22 6.01 -6.07
CA ASP A 9 -0.11 6.43 -5.63
C ASP A 9 -0.92 5.27 -5.04
N ASP A 10 -1.63 5.52 -3.92
CA ASP A 10 -2.70 4.64 -3.47
C ASP A 10 -3.97 4.85 -4.31
N MET A 11 -4.62 3.76 -4.66
CA MET A 11 -5.82 3.76 -5.49
C MET A 11 -6.88 2.85 -4.90
N PHE A 12 -8.06 3.42 -4.64
CA PHE A 12 -9.23 2.67 -4.19
C PHE A 12 -10.31 2.67 -5.27
N PHE A 13 -10.64 1.48 -5.76
CA PHE A 13 -11.75 1.23 -6.67
C PHE A 13 -12.91 0.69 -5.86
N ILE A 14 -13.99 1.48 -5.77
CA ILE A 14 -15.16 1.17 -4.95
C ILE A 14 -16.31 0.75 -5.87
N ASP A 15 -16.99 -0.34 -5.53
CA ASP A 15 -18.19 -0.83 -6.20
C ASP A 15 -18.04 -1.01 -7.72
N ASP A 16 -16.97 -1.71 -8.11
CA ASP A 16 -16.58 -2.06 -9.49
C ASP A 16 -16.35 -0.87 -10.43
N GLN A 17 -16.02 0.30 -9.88
CA GLN A 17 -15.64 1.45 -10.70
C GLN A 17 -14.38 1.17 -11.56
N LYS A 18 -14.41 1.64 -12.81
CA LYS A 18 -13.29 1.48 -13.77
C LYS A 18 -12.10 2.38 -13.45
N LEU A 19 -12.36 3.55 -12.87
CA LEU A 19 -11.36 4.50 -12.41
C LEU A 19 -11.35 4.52 -10.88
N PRO A 20 -10.21 4.83 -10.24
CA PRO A 20 -10.16 4.92 -8.79
C PRO A 20 -11.10 6.03 -8.30
N SER A 21 -11.91 5.71 -7.29
CA SER A 21 -12.78 6.68 -6.59
C SER A 21 -11.97 7.58 -5.67
N ILE A 22 -10.86 7.05 -5.14
CA ILE A 22 -9.86 7.77 -4.36
C ILE A 22 -8.52 7.47 -5.02
N ASN A 23 -7.82 8.53 -5.43
CA ASN A 23 -6.49 8.46 -6.00
C ASN A 23 -5.56 9.36 -5.19
N GLY A 24 -4.48 8.77 -4.67
CA GLY A 24 -3.48 9.43 -3.86
C GLY A 24 -2.48 10.24 -4.68
N THR A 25 -1.36 10.57 -4.03
CA THR A 25 -0.27 11.38 -4.58
C THR A 25 1.12 10.82 -4.29
N GLY A 26 1.20 9.75 -3.49
CA GLY A 26 2.42 9.17 -3.00
C GLY A 26 2.15 8.24 -1.83
N THR A 27 3.03 7.27 -1.63
CA THR A 27 2.92 6.28 -0.58
C THR A 27 3.17 6.90 0.79
N GLU A 28 4.15 7.79 0.95
CA GLU A 28 4.33 8.51 2.21
C GLU A 28 3.14 9.39 2.55
N ASP A 29 2.56 10.05 1.54
CA ASP A 29 1.37 10.88 1.69
C ASP A 29 0.20 10.04 2.20
N TYR A 30 0.01 8.84 1.63
CA TYR A 30 -0.98 7.88 2.11
C TYR A 30 -0.74 7.47 3.56
N PHE A 31 0.52 7.33 4.00
CA PHE A 31 0.85 7.03 5.40
C PHE A 31 1.00 8.28 6.29
N LEU A 32 0.45 9.42 5.84
CA LEU A 32 0.43 10.72 6.54
C LEU A 32 1.84 11.24 6.88
N GLY A 33 2.79 10.92 6.02
CA GLY A 33 4.12 11.51 5.96
C GLY A 33 4.21 12.63 4.92
N ALA A 34 5.44 13.03 4.65
CA ALA A 34 5.87 13.87 3.53
C ALA A 34 7.40 13.80 3.46
N TRP A 35 7.99 14.10 2.29
CA TRP A 35 9.45 14.22 2.12
C TRP A 35 10.21 13.01 2.69
N ASP A 36 9.87 11.80 2.26
CA ASP A 36 10.51 10.55 2.69
C ASP A 36 10.43 10.31 4.21
N PHE A 37 9.30 10.72 4.81
CA PHE A 37 9.08 10.75 6.26
C PHE A 37 10.13 11.58 7.04
N GLY A 38 10.82 12.50 6.35
CA GLY A 38 11.93 13.29 6.87
C GLY A 38 13.12 12.44 7.33
N GLY A 39 13.24 11.21 6.84
CA GLY A 39 14.28 10.26 7.26
C GLY A 39 14.20 9.85 8.74
N LYS A 40 13.06 10.05 9.41
CA LYS A 40 12.90 9.77 10.84
C LYS A 40 11.72 8.84 11.11
N PRO A 41 11.89 7.78 11.91
CA PRO A 41 10.79 6.91 12.27
C PRO A 41 9.83 7.60 13.24
N PHE A 42 8.55 7.24 13.16
CA PHE A 42 7.51 7.70 14.08
C PHE A 42 6.41 6.63 14.24
N SER A 43 5.62 6.74 15.30
CA SER A 43 4.53 5.79 15.61
C SER A 43 3.42 6.48 16.39
N TYR A 44 2.33 6.83 15.68
CA TYR A 44 1.10 7.35 16.29
C TYR A 44 0.06 6.24 16.43
N GLY A 45 -1.05 6.50 17.13
CA GLY A 45 -2.05 5.46 17.41
C GLY A 45 -2.66 4.83 16.15
N LEU A 46 -2.91 5.63 15.11
CA LEU A 46 -3.58 5.16 13.88
C LEU A 46 -2.65 5.05 12.66
N PHE A 47 -1.46 5.64 12.69
CA PHE A 47 -0.54 5.62 11.55
C PHE A 47 0.91 5.78 12.01
N GLY A 48 1.86 5.35 11.20
CA GLY A 48 3.27 5.40 11.55
C GLY A 48 4.20 4.86 10.48
N ALA A 49 5.47 5.26 10.58
CA ALA A 49 6.59 4.68 9.87
C ALA A 49 7.65 4.22 10.89
N PRO A 50 7.45 3.10 11.60
CA PRO A 50 8.37 2.64 12.65
C PRO A 50 9.76 2.25 12.13
N VAL A 51 9.88 1.92 10.84
CA VAL A 51 11.15 1.62 10.19
C VAL A 51 11.30 2.51 8.96
N VAL A 52 12.31 3.38 9.00
CA VAL A 52 12.66 4.33 7.94
C VAL A 52 14.12 4.09 7.56
N GLY A 53 14.33 3.47 6.40
CA GLY A 53 15.66 3.22 5.85
C GLY A 53 16.20 4.44 5.11
N PRO A 54 17.48 4.44 4.68
CA PRO A 54 17.94 5.40 3.68
C PRO A 54 17.37 5.05 2.29
N GLU A 55 17.34 6.02 1.37
CA GLU A 55 17.00 5.82 -0.06
C GLU A 55 18.09 5.08 -0.83
N LYS A 56 18.37 3.85 -0.42
CA LYS A 56 19.38 2.98 -0.98
C LYS A 56 18.79 1.60 -1.20
N LYS A 57 19.36 0.88 -2.17
CA LYS A 57 19.05 -0.52 -2.39
C LYS A 57 19.17 -1.32 -1.08
N ASP A 58 18.29 -2.30 -0.90
CA ASP A 58 18.25 -3.23 0.24
C ASP A 58 17.88 -2.59 1.59
N SER A 59 17.55 -1.30 1.61
CA SER A 59 16.93 -0.64 2.77
C SER A 59 15.57 -1.24 3.10
N LYS A 60 15.21 -1.20 4.38
CA LYS A 60 13.92 -1.69 4.88
C LYS A 60 13.05 -0.54 5.32
N TRP A 61 11.77 -0.70 5.08
CA TRP A 61 10.73 0.26 5.43
C TRP A 61 9.56 -0.50 6.03
N SER A 62 8.89 0.11 6.99
CA SER A 62 7.66 -0.41 7.57
C SER A 62 6.76 0.76 7.87
N VAL A 63 5.54 0.68 7.38
CA VAL A 63 4.52 1.74 7.49
C VAL A 63 3.19 1.11 7.84
N TYR A 64 2.33 1.85 8.53
CA TYR A 64 0.96 1.43 8.83
C TYR A 64 0.01 2.60 8.84
N ARG A 65 -1.26 2.33 8.51
CA ARG A 65 -2.39 3.24 8.64
C ARG A 65 -3.66 2.44 8.91
N PHE A 66 -4.42 2.87 9.92
CA PHE A 66 -5.70 2.31 10.30
C PHE A 66 -6.79 3.36 10.02
N HIS A 67 -7.78 2.97 9.21
CA HIS A 67 -8.92 3.81 8.86
C HIS A 67 -10.09 3.63 9.84
N LEU A 68 -9.84 3.86 11.13
CA LEU A 68 -10.87 3.70 12.18
C LEU A 68 -11.84 4.88 12.23
N ASP A 69 -11.31 6.10 12.14
CA ASP A 69 -12.07 7.35 12.14
C ASP A 69 -12.51 7.79 10.73
N SER A 70 -11.82 7.28 9.70
CA SER A 70 -12.06 7.58 8.30
C SER A 70 -12.15 6.31 7.44
N PRO A 71 -13.13 5.42 7.68
CA PRO A 71 -13.25 4.17 6.93
C PRO A 71 -13.47 4.42 5.43
N ILE A 72 -13.06 3.47 4.60
CA ILE A 72 -13.32 3.46 3.14
C ILE A 72 -14.49 2.50 2.90
N PRO A 73 -15.75 2.99 2.87
CA PRO A 73 -16.91 2.13 2.73
C PRO A 73 -17.06 1.60 1.30
N PHE A 74 -17.68 0.43 1.18
CA PHE A 74 -18.10 -0.16 -0.09
C PHE A 74 -19.40 -0.93 0.11
N THR A 75 -20.18 -1.09 -0.96
CA THR A 75 -21.45 -1.82 -0.94
C THR A 75 -21.33 -3.20 -1.59
N LYS A 76 -20.52 -3.30 -2.64
CA LYS A 76 -20.41 -4.46 -3.53
C LYS A 76 -18.98 -4.99 -3.60
N SER A 77 -18.00 -4.11 -3.80
CA SER A 77 -16.61 -4.53 -3.94
C SER A 77 -15.64 -3.43 -3.54
N LEU A 78 -14.47 -3.83 -3.06
CA LEU A 78 -13.35 -2.95 -2.79
C LEU A 78 -12.10 -3.56 -3.40
N ARG A 79 -11.41 -2.80 -4.23
CA ARG A 79 -10.04 -3.11 -4.66
C ARG A 79 -9.14 -1.95 -4.27
N ALA A 80 -8.19 -2.21 -3.39
CA ALA A 80 -7.16 -1.28 -2.99
C ALA A 80 -5.83 -1.71 -3.63
N THR A 81 -5.12 -0.77 -4.24
CA THR A 81 -3.79 -0.99 -4.82
C THR A 81 -2.90 0.18 -4.46
N ILE A 82 -1.58 -0.04 -4.48
CA ILE A 82 -0.59 1.03 -4.40
C ILE A 82 0.43 0.79 -5.50
N GLU A 83 0.84 1.83 -6.21
CA GLU A 83 1.89 1.67 -7.23
C GLU A 83 3.24 1.35 -6.57
N HIS A 84 4.07 0.58 -7.26
CA HIS A 84 5.44 0.32 -6.84
C HIS A 84 6.39 1.35 -7.48
N GLY A 85 6.56 2.49 -6.82
CA GLY A 85 7.17 3.67 -7.43
C GLY A 85 6.25 4.32 -8.48
N HIS A 86 6.66 5.47 -9.01
CA HIS A 86 5.85 6.22 -9.96
C HIS A 86 5.55 5.39 -11.21
N ALA A 87 4.27 5.23 -11.56
CA ALA A 87 3.85 4.44 -12.70
C ALA A 87 4.37 2.98 -12.67
N ASN A 88 4.53 2.42 -11.48
CA ASN A 88 5.04 1.05 -11.25
C ASN A 88 6.44 0.81 -11.84
N ASP A 89 7.32 1.80 -11.80
CA ASP A 89 8.67 1.73 -12.35
C ASP A 89 9.65 0.90 -11.50
N ARG A 90 9.26 0.47 -10.29
CA ARG A 90 10.10 -0.27 -9.36
C ARG A 90 9.70 -1.74 -9.20
N GLY A 91 10.71 -2.60 -9.11
CA GLY A 91 10.59 -4.04 -8.83
C GLY A 91 11.05 -4.40 -7.41
N ASP A 92 10.72 -3.59 -6.41
CA ASP A 92 11.11 -3.84 -5.02
C ASP A 92 10.24 -4.94 -4.38
N ASN A 93 10.68 -5.46 -3.23
CA ASN A 93 9.95 -6.50 -2.50
C ASN A 93 8.92 -5.87 -1.56
N PHE A 94 7.64 -6.02 -1.87
CA PHE A 94 6.52 -5.56 -1.04
C PHE A 94 5.81 -6.72 -0.36
N SER A 95 5.31 -6.47 0.84
CA SER A 95 4.43 -7.39 1.57
C SER A 95 3.48 -6.57 2.42
N SER A 96 2.20 -6.93 2.45
CA SER A 96 1.17 -6.18 3.16
C SER A 96 0.15 -7.11 3.81
N VAL A 97 -0.56 -6.56 4.79
CA VAL A 97 -1.73 -7.19 5.41
C VAL A 97 -2.82 -6.12 5.40
N ALA A 98 -4.01 -6.48 4.89
CA ALA A 98 -5.18 -5.63 4.92
C ALA A 98 -6.19 -6.18 5.94
N TYR A 99 -6.84 -5.27 6.66
CA TYR A 99 -7.93 -5.58 7.58
C TYR A 99 -9.18 -4.88 7.09
N TRP A 100 -10.30 -5.60 7.02
CA TRP A 100 -11.59 -5.04 6.63
C TRP A 100 -12.73 -5.78 7.33
N TYR A 101 -13.90 -5.17 7.27
CA TYR A 101 -15.15 -5.77 7.70
C TYR A 101 -16.11 -5.81 6.50
N GLN A 102 -16.85 -6.89 6.37
CA GLN A 102 -17.91 -7.02 5.38
C GLN A 102 -19.05 -7.88 5.93
N SER A 103 -20.23 -7.75 5.34
CA SER A 103 -21.34 -8.66 5.60
C SER A 103 -21.07 -10.04 4.99
N GLU A 104 -21.57 -11.08 5.66
CA GLU A 104 -21.54 -12.46 5.15
C GLU A 104 -22.67 -12.73 4.14
N PRO A 105 -22.49 -13.68 3.21
CA PRO A 105 -21.27 -14.48 3.00
C PRO A 105 -20.18 -13.69 2.27
N HIS A 106 -18.93 -13.83 2.70
CA HIS A 106 -17.77 -13.35 1.95
C HIS A 106 -17.30 -14.33 0.87
N ALA A 107 -16.59 -13.83 -0.14
CA ALA A 107 -15.88 -14.69 -1.10
C ALA A 107 -14.76 -15.47 -0.38
N GLU A 108 -14.42 -16.67 -0.84
CA GLU A 108 -13.29 -17.40 -0.28
C GLU A 108 -12.00 -16.58 -0.39
N PHE A 109 -11.20 -16.60 0.68
CA PHE A 109 -9.90 -15.94 0.65
C PHE A 109 -8.99 -16.65 -0.37
N PRO A 110 -8.23 -15.89 -1.18
CA PRO A 110 -7.20 -16.48 -2.02
C PRO A 110 -6.21 -17.25 -1.15
N LEU A 111 -5.69 -18.36 -1.67
CA LEU A 111 -4.64 -19.12 -0.99
C LEU A 111 -3.45 -18.19 -0.68
N CYS A 112 -2.91 -18.30 0.53
CA CYS A 112 -1.70 -17.59 0.92
C CYS A 112 -0.59 -17.95 -0.06
N HIS A 113 -0.20 -16.97 -0.89
CA HIS A 113 0.84 -16.99 -1.92
C HIS A 113 1.43 -18.38 -2.23
N GLN A 114 0.96 -19.03 -3.30
CA GLN A 114 1.89 -19.85 -4.06
C GLN A 114 3.03 -18.91 -4.46
N GLN A 115 4.25 -19.31 -4.13
CA GLN A 115 5.50 -18.67 -4.54
C GLN A 115 5.36 -18.02 -5.92
N MET A 116 5.86 -16.80 -6.09
CA MET A 116 6.05 -16.17 -7.38
C MET A 116 6.83 -17.11 -8.31
N SER A 117 6.14 -17.99 -9.03
CA SER A 117 6.74 -18.92 -10.01
C SER A 117 6.36 -18.57 -11.45
N ASP A 118 5.57 -17.53 -11.68
CA ASP A 118 5.26 -17.06 -13.03
C ASP A 118 5.73 -15.61 -13.23
N CYS A 119 7.05 -15.44 -13.31
CA CYS A 119 7.64 -14.37 -14.09
C CYS A 119 8.25 -15.01 -15.35
N PRO A 120 7.51 -15.09 -16.48
CA PRO A 120 8.09 -15.56 -17.73
C PRO A 120 9.02 -14.46 -18.26
N GLY A 121 10.31 -14.61 -17.98
CA GLY A 121 11.39 -13.89 -18.65
C GLY A 121 11.69 -12.50 -18.11
N ARG A 122 12.58 -12.42 -17.11
CA ARG A 122 13.78 -11.57 -17.09
C ARG A 122 14.56 -11.79 -15.80
#